data_AF-A0A3D1TCA6-F1
#
_entry.id   AF-A0A3D1TCA6-F1
#
_cell.length_a   1.000
_cell.length_b   1.000
_cell.length_c   1.000
_cell.angle_alpha   90.00
_cell.angle_beta   90.00
_cell.angle_gamma   90.00
#
_symmetry.space_group_name_H-M   'P 1'
#
loop_
_entity.id
_entity.type
_entity.pdbx_description
1 polymer ?
#
loop_
_entity_poly.entity_id
_entity_poly.type
_entity_poly.pdbx_seq_one_letter_code
_entity_poly.pdbx_strand_id
1 'polypeptide(L)'
;MEKLIGKIVVVDTSTSLVYMGRLREVNERWIEMEEVDLIDLGEIKISRELLLIEKKRDGLKASRGSVMLTARAIVSISVLEEIIDP
;
A
#
# COMPACT_ATOMS: atom_id res chain seq x y z
N MET A 1 1.22 14.66 -3.71
CA MET A 1 1.22 13.44 -2.87
C MET A 1 0.68 13.73 -1.47
N GLU A 2 0.89 14.93 -0.92
CA GLU A 2 0.30 15.42 0.34
C GLU A 2 -1.22 15.20 0.50
N LYS A 3 -2.01 15.34 -0.59
CA LYS A 3 -3.46 15.08 -0.58
C LYS A 3 -3.87 13.65 -0.19
N LEU A 4 -2.92 12.73 -0.14
CA LEU A 4 -3.13 11.32 0.23
C LEU A 4 -2.86 11.08 1.73
N ILE A 5 -2.28 12.05 2.45
CA ILE A 5 -1.98 11.92 3.87
C ILE A 5 -3.28 11.64 4.66
N GLY A 6 -3.20 10.70 5.60
CA GLY A 6 -4.31 10.22 6.40
C GLY A 6 -5.16 9.14 5.72
N LYS A 7 -5.04 8.95 4.41
CA LYS A 7 -5.77 7.91 3.66
C LYS A 7 -5.08 6.56 3.75
N ILE A 8 -5.86 5.49 3.60
CA ILE A 8 -5.33 4.15 3.34
C ILE A 8 -4.92 4.08 1.87
N VAL A 9 -3.64 3.84 1.63
CA VAL A 9 -3.05 3.81 0.29
C VAL A 9 -2.47 2.44 -0.02
N VAL A 10 -2.47 2.10 -1.31
CA VAL A 10 -1.70 1.01 -1.90
C VAL A 10 -0.42 1.61 -2.47
N VAL A 11 0.73 1.09 -2.08
CA VAL A 11 2.04 1.48 -2.59
C VAL A 11 2.63 0.30 -3.33
N ASP A 12 2.76 0.48 -4.64
CA ASP A 12 3.42 -0.46 -5.52
C ASP A 12 4.90 -0.17 -5.53
N THR A 13 5.69 -1.22 -5.41
CA THR A 13 7.14 -1.09 -5.45
C THR A 13 7.72 -1.67 -6.73
N SER A 14 9.01 -1.41 -6.95
CA SER A 14 9.77 -2.03 -8.04
C SER A 14 10.12 -3.51 -7.78
N THR A 15 9.68 -4.08 -6.65
CA THR A 15 9.81 -5.50 -6.30
C THR A 15 8.44 -6.19 -6.31
N SER A 16 8.38 -7.45 -5.86
CA SER A 16 7.11 -8.16 -5.66
C SER A 16 6.31 -7.68 -4.45
N LEU A 17 6.86 -6.75 -3.66
CA LEU A 17 6.23 -6.28 -2.43
C LEU A 17 5.19 -5.19 -2.72
N VAL A 18 4.02 -5.35 -2.13
CA VAL A 18 2.95 -4.35 -2.08
C VAL A 18 2.69 -3.96 -0.64
N TYR A 19 2.67 -2.67 -0.38
CA TYR A 19 2.41 -2.11 0.95
C TYR A 19 1.03 -1.46 0.94
N MET A 20 0.23 -1.74 1.96
CA MET A 20 -1.07 -1.12 2.15
C MET A 20 -1.18 -0.60 3.57
N GLY A 21 -1.54 0.66 3.75
CA GLY A 21 -1.59 1.26 5.08
C GLY A 21 -1.89 2.74 5.07
N ARG A 22 -1.90 3.37 6.23
CA ARG A 22 -2.21 4.79 6.35
C ARG A 22 -0.99 5.63 5.99
N LEU A 23 -1.10 6.49 4.99
CA LEU A 23 -0.03 7.42 4.66
C LEU A 23 0.09 8.49 5.75
N ARG A 24 1.26 8.58 6.40
CA ARG A 24 1.50 9.49 7.53
C ARG A 24 2.22 10.75 7.10
N GLU A 25 3.30 10.58 6.34
CA GLU A 25 4.17 11.66 5.90
C GLU A 25 4.71 11.38 4.50
N VAL A 26 4.99 12.46 3.76
CA VAL A 26 5.61 12.41 2.45
C VAL A 26 6.66 13.50 2.37
N ASN A 27 7.82 13.16 1.82
CA ASN A 27 8.77 14.13 1.30
C ASN A 27 9.40 13.63 -0.01
N GLU A 28 10.41 14.34 -0.50
CA GLU A 28 11.08 14.05 -1.77
C GLU A 28 11.86 12.72 -1.80
N ARG A 29 12.23 12.19 -0.62
CA ARG A 29 13.13 11.04 -0.50
C ARG A 29 12.41 9.79 0.00
N TRP A 30 11.36 9.96 0.79
CA TRP A 30 10.66 8.85 1.41
C TRP A 30 9.20 9.19 1.73
N ILE A 31 8.42 8.14 1.99
CA ILE A 31 7.12 8.22 2.64
C ILE A 31 7.14 7.39 3.91
N GLU A 32 6.34 7.81 4.89
CA GLU A 32 6.08 7.02 6.10
C GLU A 32 4.62 6.56 6.09
N MET A 33 4.41 5.31 6.46
CA MET A 33 3.09 4.71 6.59
C MET A 33 2.95 4.00 7.93
N GLU A 34 1.75 4.02 8.48
CA GLU A 34 1.37 3.36 9.72
C GLU A 34 0.35 2.24 9.47
N GLU A 35 0.29 1.27 10.39
CA GLU A 35 -0.64 0.13 10.36
C GLU A 35 -0.59 -0.63 9.02
N VAL A 36 0.63 -1.03 8.63
CA VAL A 36 0.90 -1.52 7.28
C VAL A 36 0.74 -3.02 7.15
N ASP A 37 -0.06 -3.42 6.17
CA ASP A 37 -0.17 -4.75 5.62
C ASP A 37 0.81 -4.88 4.45
N LEU A 38 1.77 -5.80 4.57
CA LEU A 38 2.83 -6.02 3.60
C LEU A 38 2.62 -7.40 3.01
N ILE A 39 2.47 -7.45 1.69
CA ILE A 39 2.27 -8.70 0.96
C ILE A 39 3.36 -8.85 -0.08
N ASP A 40 4.03 -10.00 -0.09
CA ASP A 40 4.84 -10.42 -1.22
C ASP A 40 3.94 -11.13 -2.23
N LEU A 41 3.77 -10.52 -3.41
CA LEU A 41 2.98 -11.09 -4.49
C LEU A 41 3.56 -12.42 -5.01
N GLY A 42 4.84 -12.69 -4.77
CA GLY A 42 5.49 -13.97 -5.11
C GLY A 42 5.10 -15.12 -4.19
N GLU A 43 4.56 -14.85 -3.00
CA GLU A 43 4.20 -15.88 -2.01
C GLU A 43 2.69 -16.22 -1.99
N ILE A 44 1.87 -15.46 -2.72
CA ILE A 44 0.42 -15.65 -2.76
C ILE A 44 -0.04 -16.31 -4.07
N LYS A 45 -1.22 -16.94 -4.03
CA LYS A 45 -1.82 -17.65 -5.18
C LYS A 45 -2.98 -16.91 -5.85
N ILE A 46 -3.33 -15.73 -5.37
CA ILE A 46 -4.41 -14.91 -5.93
C ILE A 46 -3.82 -13.79 -6.79
N SER A 47 -4.61 -13.27 -7.73
CA SER A 47 -4.19 -12.11 -8.51
C SER A 47 -4.11 -10.87 -7.62
N ARG A 48 -3.33 -9.90 -8.07
CA ARG A 48 -3.19 -8.61 -7.38
C ARG A 48 -4.53 -7.87 -7.31
N GLU A 49 -5.32 -7.92 -8.36
CA GLU A 49 -6.64 -7.28 -8.42
C GLU A 49 -7.57 -7.88 -7.35
N LEU A 50 -7.66 -9.22 -7.30
CA LEU A 50 -8.47 -9.90 -6.30
C LEU A 50 -8.02 -9.58 -4.87
N LEU A 51 -6.70 -9.56 -4.63
CA LEU A 51 -6.14 -9.15 -3.33
C LEU A 51 -6.63 -7.75 -2.93
N LEU A 52 -6.55 -6.77 -3.82
CA LEU A 52 -6.92 -5.39 -3.50
C LEU A 52 -8.43 -5.24 -3.25
N ILE A 53 -9.26 -5.96 -4.02
CA ILE A 53 -10.72 -6.01 -3.81
C ILE A 53 -11.04 -6.60 -2.43
N GLU A 54 -10.40 -7.72 -2.07
CA GLU A 54 -10.57 -8.35 -0.75
C GLU A 54 -10.12 -7.40 0.37
N LYS A 55 -8.99 -6.71 0.22
CA LYS A 55 -8.47 -5.76 1.23
C LYS A 55 -9.36 -4.53 1.38
N LYS A 56 -9.92 -4.01 0.29
CA LYS A 56 -10.91 -2.93 0.31
C LYS A 56 -12.18 -3.36 1.05
N ARG A 57 -12.66 -4.59 0.79
CA ARG A 57 -13.88 -5.13 1.42
C ARG A 57 -13.70 -5.48 2.89
N ASP A 58 -12.63 -6.20 3.22
CA ASP A 58 -12.43 -6.86 4.52
C ASP A 58 -11.56 -6.02 5.47
N GLY A 59 -10.96 -4.95 4.95
CA GLY A 59 -9.99 -4.12 5.66
C GLY A 59 -8.58 -4.72 5.67
N LEU A 60 -7.64 -3.91 6.15
CA LEU A 60 -6.22 -4.29 6.25
C LEU A 60 -5.94 -5.08 7.52
N LYS A 61 -5.02 -6.05 7.41
CA LYS A 61 -4.48 -6.77 8.58
C LYS A 61 -3.02 -6.36 8.75
N ALA A 62 -2.80 -5.30 9.51
CA ALA A 62 -1.47 -4.76 9.73
C ALA A 62 -0.50 -5.83 10.24
N SER A 63 0.62 -5.99 9.52
CA SER A 63 1.74 -6.85 9.91
C SER A 63 2.93 -6.04 10.43
N ARG A 64 2.89 -4.71 10.27
CA ARG A 64 3.90 -3.75 10.71
C ARG A 64 3.23 -2.51 11.32
N GLY A 65 3.80 -1.99 12.39
CA GLY A 65 3.30 -0.77 13.06
C GLY A 65 3.59 0.51 12.27
N SER A 66 4.82 0.69 11.80
CA SER A 66 5.24 1.76 10.89
C SER A 66 6.29 1.21 9.90
N VAL A 67 6.34 1.80 8.71
CA VAL A 67 7.34 1.54 7.68
C VAL A 67 7.74 2.84 7.00
N MET A 68 9.01 2.93 6.59
CA MET A 68 9.51 4.02 5.77
C MET A 68 9.93 3.44 4.41
N LEU A 69 9.34 3.95 3.33
CA LEU A 69 9.69 3.55 1.97
C LEU A 69 10.45 4.67 1.28
N THR A 70 11.58 4.33 0.66
CA THR A 70 12.31 5.30 -0.17
C THR A 70 11.55 5.56 -1.46
N ALA A 71 11.53 6.82 -1.92
CA ALA A 71 10.88 7.22 -3.16
C ALA A 71 11.41 6.45 -4.38
N ARG A 72 12.66 5.99 -4.36
CA ARG A 72 13.28 5.17 -5.41
C ARG A 72 12.69 3.77 -5.53
N ALA A 73 12.10 3.24 -4.47
CA ALA A 73 11.48 1.92 -4.47
C ALA A 73 10.01 1.98 -4.92
N ILE A 74 9.40 3.16 -4.94
CA ILE A 74 7.96 3.34 -5.21
C ILE A 74 7.74 3.52 -6.71
N VAL A 75 6.82 2.73 -7.26
CA VAL A 75 6.37 2.81 -8.65
C VAL A 75 5.09 3.64 -8.74
N SER A 76 4.12 3.37 -7.87
CA SER A 76 2.84 4.08 -7.82
C SER A 76 2.23 4.10 -6.42
N ILE A 77 1.36 5.09 -6.18
CA ILE A 77 0.55 5.20 -4.98
C ILE A 77 -0.89 5.50 -5.40
N SER A 78 -1.85 4.72 -4.90
CA SER A 78 -3.29 4.93 -5.07
C SER A 78 -4.03 4.81 -3.74
N VAL A 79 -5.25 5.34 -3.66
CA VAL A 79 -6.12 5.16 -2.49
C VAL A 79 -6.79 3.80 -2.60
N LEU A 80 -6.77 3.00 -1.52
CA LEU A 80 -7.38 1.66 -1.52
C LEU A 80 -8.89 1.71 -1.85
N GLU A 81 -9.59 2.72 -1.34
CA GLU A 81 -11.02 2.90 -1.59
C GLU A 81 -11.37 3.25 -3.04
N GLU A 82 -10.39 3.75 -3.80
CA GLU A 82 -10.54 4.12 -5.22
C GLU A 82 -10.22 2.94 -6.17
N ILE A 83 -9.90 1.75 -5.63
CA ILE A 83 -9.76 0.54 -6.43
C ILE A 83 -11.11 0.17 -7.06
N ILE A 84 -11.10 -0.06 -8.37
CA ILE A 84 -12.28 -0.35 -9.17
C ILE A 84 -12.58 -1.85 -9.07
N ASP A 85 -13.80 -2.18 -8.64
CA ASP A 85 -14.32 -3.54 -8.64
C ASP A 85 -15.02 -3.80 -10.00
N PRO A 86 -14.60 -4.82 -10.78
CA PRO A 86 -15.23 -5.16 -12.06
C PRO A 86 -16.61 -5.83 -11.92
#